data_AF-A0A969AWC0-F1
#
_entry.id   AF-A0A969AWC0-F1
#
_cell.length_a   1.000
_cell.length_b   1.000
_cell.length_c   1.000
_cell.angle_alpha   90.00
_cell.angle_beta   90.00
_cell.angle_gamma   90.00
#
_symmetry.space_group_name_H-M   'P 1'
#
loop_
_entity.id
_entity.type
_entity.pdbx_description
1 polymer ?
#
loop_
_entity_poly.entity_id
_entity_poly.type
_entity_poly.pdbx_seq_one_letter_code
_entity_poly.pdbx_strand_id
1 'polypeptide(L)' 'MLANKDIIDWKVYKTNHDYAYEIQDEQYRMPFSQLSYLFEYVWYGDFEAGNQHYTTMRHALDELKDKLRQDA' A
#
# COMPACT_ATOMS: atom_id res chain seq x y z
N MET A 1 9.28 -0.26 -7.46
CA MET A 1 7.94 0.19 -6.97
C MET A 1 6.88 -0.31 -7.96
N LEU A 2 5.61 -0.41 -7.58
CA LEU A 2 4.53 -1.00 -8.39
C LEU A 2 4.49 -0.46 -9.83
N ALA A 3 4.62 0.86 -10.01
CA ALA A 3 4.67 1.50 -11.33
C ALA A 3 5.88 1.06 -12.18
N ASN A 4 7.04 0.83 -11.58
CA ASN A 4 8.23 0.35 -12.31
C ASN A 4 8.09 -1.10 -12.78
N LYS A 5 7.09 -1.83 -12.29
CA LYS A 5 6.75 -3.19 -12.71
C LYS A 5 5.49 -3.20 -13.60
N ASP A 6 5.03 -2.02 -14.05
CA ASP A 6 3.81 -1.84 -14.85
C ASP A 6 2.53 -2.41 -14.20
N ILE A 7 2.53 -2.57 -12.87
CA ILE A 7 1.37 -3.09 -12.11
C ILE A 7 0.31 -2.00 -11.94
N ILE A 8 0.74 -0.73 -11.86
CA ILE A 8 -0.14 0.44 -11.80
C ILE A 8 0.39 1.52 -12.75
N ASP A 9 -0.49 2.38 -13.24
CA ASP A 9 -0.10 3.58 -13.97
C ASP A 9 -0.22 4.81 -13.05
N TRP A 10 0.90 5.22 -12.46
CA TRP A 10 0.90 6.32 -11.50
C TRP A 10 0.46 7.64 -12.14
N LYS A 11 -0.52 8.29 -11.51
CA LYS A 11 -1.05 9.61 -11.88
C LYS A 11 -1.37 10.43 -10.63
N VAL A 12 -1.04 11.71 -10.65
CA VAL A 12 -1.25 12.61 -9.49
C VAL A 12 -2.71 12.71 -9.03
N TYR A 13 -3.68 12.49 -9.93
CA TYR A 13 -5.11 12.60 -9.63
C TYR A 13 -5.75 11.29 -9.14
N LYS A 14 -5.02 10.17 -9.18
CA LYS A 14 -5.53 8.86 -8.74
C LYS A 14 -5.35 8.70 -7.22
N THR A 15 -6.38 8.14 -6.59
CA THR A 15 -6.42 7.79 -5.17
C THR A 15 -5.81 6.41 -4.91
N ASN A 16 -5.57 6.08 -3.64
CA ASN A 16 -5.17 4.72 -3.26
C ASN A 16 -6.22 3.67 -3.67
N HIS A 17 -7.50 4.02 -3.61
CA HIS A 17 -8.58 3.17 -4.11
C HIS A 17 -8.46 2.91 -5.62
N ASP A 18 -8.18 3.94 -6.42
CA ASP A 18 -7.98 3.78 -7.87
C ASP A 18 -6.84 2.79 -8.16
N TYR A 19 -5.72 2.91 -7.45
CA TYR A 19 -4.60 1.99 -7.60
C TYR A 19 -4.94 0.57 -7.14
N ALA A 20 -5.74 0.40 -6.08
CA ALA A 20 -6.19 -0.93 -5.65
C ALA A 20 -7.06 -1.62 -6.73
N TYR A 21 -7.82 -0.87 -7.52
CA TYR A 21 -8.59 -1.40 -8.65
C TYR A 21 -7.73 -1.76 -9.87
N GLU A 22 -6.61 -1.05 -10.09
CA GLU A 22 -5.68 -1.34 -11.19
C GLU A 22 -4.91 -2.64 -10.96
N ILE A 23 -4.54 -2.93 -9.71
CA ILE A 23 -3.78 -4.12 -9.35
C ILE A 23 -4.65 -5.37 -9.56
N GLN A 24 -4.40 -6.11 -10.64
CA GLN A 24 -5.15 -7.31 -10.98
C GLN A 24 -4.77 -8.52 -10.12
N ASP A 25 -3.49 -8.60 -9.75
CA ASP A 25 -2.97 -9.72 -8.98
C ASP A 25 -3.28 -9.56 -7.48
N GLU A 26 -4.06 -10.50 -6.93
CA GLU A 26 -4.41 -10.52 -5.52
C GLU A 26 -3.19 -10.52 -4.60
N GLN A 27 -2.07 -11.10 -5.05
CA GLN A 27 -0.85 -11.16 -4.26
C GLN A 27 -0.30 -9.77 -3.90
N TYR A 28 -0.56 -8.76 -4.76
CA TYR A 28 -0.16 -7.38 -4.52
C TYR A 28 -1.33 -6.51 -4.09
N ARG A 29 -2.54 -6.78 -4.58
CA ARG A 29 -3.74 -5.97 -4.27
C ARG A 29 -4.08 -6.04 -2.79
N MET A 30 -4.06 -7.24 -2.19
CA MET A 30 -4.38 -7.41 -0.78
C MET A 30 -3.44 -6.62 0.14
N PRO A 31 -2.10 -6.79 0.09
CA PRO A 31 -1.18 -6.04 0.95
C PRO A 31 -1.19 -4.53 0.63
N PHE A 32 -1.35 -4.13 -0.63
CA PHE A 32 -1.48 -2.72 -1.00
C PHE A 32 -2.74 -2.09 -0.39
N SER A 33 -3.87 -2.79 -0.43
CA SER A 33 -5.14 -2.31 0.14
C SER A 33 -5.07 -2.19 1.66
N GLN A 34 -4.42 -3.15 2.33
CA GLN A 34 -4.17 -3.08 3.77
C GLN A 34 -3.30 -1.88 4.15
N LEU A 35 -2.20 -1.66 3.41
CA LEU A 35 -1.33 -0.50 3.63
C LEU A 35 -2.06 0.83 3.38
N SER A 36 -2.89 0.88 2.33
CA SER A 36 -3.69 2.06 1.98
C SER A 36 -4.71 2.37 3.07
N TYR A 37 -5.42 1.35 3.57
CA TYR A 37 -6.36 1.48 4.68
C TYR A 37 -5.66 1.99 5.95
N LEU A 38 -4.51 1.41 6.32
CA LEU A 38 -3.75 1.87 7.49
C LEU A 38 -3.28 3.31 7.33
N PHE A 39 -2.88 3.70 6.12
CA PHE A 39 -2.50 5.08 5.82
C PHE A 39 -3.67 6.03 5.99
N GLU A 40 -4.81 5.73 5.40
CA GLU A 40 -6.02 6.55 5.54
C GLU A 40 -6.50 6.62 6.98
N TYR A 41 -6.47 5.49 7.70
CA TYR A 41 -6.81 5.40 9.11
C TYR A 41 -5.92 6.33 9.95
N VAL A 42 -4.59 6.33 9.74
CA VAL A 42 -3.66 7.21 10.48
C VAL A 42 -3.74 8.67 10.05
N TRP A 43 -3.94 8.92 8.76
CA TRP A 43 -3.90 10.28 8.20
C TRP A 43 -5.18 11.06 8.47
N TYR A 44 -6.34 10.40 8.40
CA TYR A 44 -7.65 11.01 8.62
C TYR A 44 -8.27 10.65 9.97
N GLY A 45 -7.63 9.76 10.73
CA GLY A 45 -8.06 9.41 12.08
C GLY A 45 -7.76 10.51 13.08
N ASP A 46 -8.73 10.79 13.95
CA ASP A 46 -8.58 11.71 15.07
C ASP A 46 -7.98 10.97 16.29
N PHE A 47 -6.77 10.40 16.12
CA PHE A 47 -6.05 9.70 17.18
C PHE A 47 -4.56 10.00 17.12
N GLU A 48 -3.88 9.89 18.26
CA GLU A 48 -2.42 10.08 18.31
C GLU A 48 -1.69 8.99 17.52
N ALA A 49 -0.97 9.42 16.48
CA ALA A 49 -0.06 8.56 15.73
C ALA A 49 1.11 8.10 16.62
N GLY A 50 0.92 6.99 17.33
CA GLY A 50 1.94 6.37 18.18
C GLY A 50 2.86 5.37 17.46
N ASN A 51 3.92 4.95 18.17
CA ASN A 51 4.89 3.94 17.71
C ASN A 51 4.26 2.63 17.21
N GLN A 52 3.12 2.24 17.78
CA GLN A 52 2.41 1.02 17.38
C GLN A 52 1.93 1.12 15.93
N HIS A 53 1.25 2.21 15.56
CA HIS A 53 0.77 2.44 14.18
C HIS A 53 1.93 2.48 13.19
N TYR A 54 3.01 3.17 13.54
CA TYR A 54 4.21 3.20 12.72
C TYR A 54 4.81 1.80 12.49
N THR A 55 4.91 0.99 13.55
CA THR A 55 5.45 -0.37 13.46
C THR A 55 4.59 -1.24 12.56
N THR A 56 3.26 -1.17 12.72
CA THR A 56 2.31 -1.89 11.86
C THR A 56 2.44 -1.48 10.39
N MET A 57 2.46 -0.18 10.09
CA MET A 57 2.62 0.33 8.72
C MET A 57 3.95 -0.08 8.11
N ARG A 58 5.03 -0.06 8.89
CA ARG A 58 6.36 -0.49 8.44
C ARG A 58 6.37 -1.96 8.06
N HIS A 59 5.77 -2.82 8.89
CA HIS A 59 5.66 -4.25 8.60
C HIS A 59 4.85 -4.50 7.33
N ALA A 60 3.70 -3.83 7.16
CA ALA A 60 2.88 -3.97 5.95
C ALA A 60 3.61 -3.49 4.69
N LEU A 61 4.37 -2.40 4.79
CA LEU A 61 5.19 -1.90 3.69
C LEU A 61 6.31 -2.87 3.32
N ASP A 62 6.97 -3.47 4.31
CA ASP A 62 8.06 -4.41 4.08
C ASP A 62 7.54 -5.72 3.45
N GLU A 63 6.38 -6.22 3.88
CA GLU A 63 5.71 -7.37 3.24
C GLU A 63 5.40 -7.12 1.75
N LEU A 64 4.82 -5.95 1.42
CA LEU A 64 4.55 -5.58 0.03
C LEU A 64 5.84 -5.53 -0.80
N LYS A 65 6.92 -4.96 -0.24
CA LYS A 65 8.21 -4.89 -0.92
C LYS A 65 8.81 -6.27 -1.16
N ASP A 66 8.69 -7.18 -0.19
CA ASP A 66 9.26 -8.52 -0.30
C ASP A 66 8.53 -9.33 -1.37
N LYS A 67 7.20 -9.26 -1.43
CA LYS A 67 6.42 -9.86 -2.52
C LYS A 67 6.88 -9.32 -3.89
N LEU A 68 7.03 -8.01 -4.02
CA LEU A 68 7.50 -7.40 -5.27
C LEU A 68 8.92 -7.81 -5.67
N ARG A 69 9.78 -8.20 -4.72
CA ARG A 69 11.14 -8.70 -4.99
C ARG A 69 11.18 -10.15 -5.41
N GLN A 70 10.25 -10.97 -4.92
CA GLN A 70 10.20 -12.41 -5.22
C GLN A 70 9.78 -12.69 -6.67
N ASP A 71 9.10 -11.75 -7.32
CA ASP A 71 8.70 -11.82 -8.73
C ASP A 71 9.64 -11.03 -9.67
N ALA A 72 10.95 -11.01 -9.39
CA ALA A 72 11.98 -10.35 -10.20
C ALA A 72 13.05 -11.35 -10.67
#